data_AF-A0A7S3ZFI7-F1
#
_entry.id   AF-A0A7S3ZFI7-F1
#
_cell.length_a   1.000
_cell.length_b   1.000
_cell.length_c   1.000
_cell.angle_alpha   90.00
_cell.angle_beta   90.00
_cell.angle_gamma   90.00
#
_symmetry.space_group_name_H-M   'P 1'
#
loop_
_entity.id
_entity.type
_entity.pdbx_description
1 polymer ?
#
loop_
_entity_poly.entity_id
_entity_poly.type
_entity_poly.pdbx_seq_one_letter_code
_entity_poly.pdbx_strand_id
1 'polypeptide(L)'
;GGITQSLGGFLVSRNEQEMCFLDTPGHSVFRSMRAKGCQATDIAIIIVSATDGVQEQTIESIRIAQENCVPIIVAINKCDVDGADIDGVKGQLMDNGLTVEDLGGSVISVEISAKTGHGLDDLTD
;
A
#
# COMPACT_ATOMS: atom_id res chain seq x y z
N GLY A 1 -4.85 -18.20 13.10
CA GLY A 1 -5.84 -17.13 12.87
C GLY A 1 -5.14 -15.80 13.00
N GLY A 2 -4.62 -15.27 11.89
CA GLY A 2 -3.79 -14.06 11.86
C GLY A 2 -3.90 -13.29 10.54
N ILE A 3 -5.01 -13.45 9.82
CA ILE A 3 -5.34 -12.64 8.64
C ILE A 3 -6.71 -12.01 8.87
N THR A 4 -6.90 -10.77 8.41
CA THR A 4 -8.19 -10.08 8.41
C THR A 4 -9.18 -10.86 7.52
N GLN A 5 -10.38 -11.18 8.04
CA GLN A 5 -11.40 -11.97 7.33
C GLN A 5 -12.69 -11.17 7.05
N SER A 6 -12.78 -9.93 7.52
CA SER A 6 -13.92 -9.03 7.36
C SER A 6 -13.44 -7.63 7.00
N LEU A 7 -14.20 -6.89 6.20
CA LEU A 7 -13.95 -5.46 5.97
C LEU A 7 -14.05 -4.72 7.31
N GLY A 8 -12.96 -4.11 7.76
CA GLY A 8 -12.89 -3.32 8.99
C GLY A 8 -12.51 -1.90 8.66
N GLY A 9 -13.26 -0.93 9.18
CA GLY A 9 -12.93 0.49 9.08
C GLY A 9 -12.52 1.03 10.45
N PHE A 10 -11.45 1.83 10.51
CA PHE A 10 -11.08 2.54 11.73
C PHE A 10 -10.73 4.00 11.41
N LEU A 11 -11.15 4.88 12.30
CA LEU A 11 -10.87 6.31 12.21
C LEU A 11 -9.60 6.62 13.01
N VAL A 12 -8.72 7.39 12.40
CA VAL A 12 -7.50 7.92 13.02
C VAL A 12 -7.57 9.44 12.94
N SER A 13 -7.47 10.12 14.08
CA SER A 13 -7.38 11.58 14.14
C SER A 13 -5.92 12.01 14.18
N ARG A 14 -5.49 12.85 13.25
CA ARG A 14 -4.14 13.42 13.18
C ARG A 14 -4.25 14.88 12.75
N ASN A 15 -3.55 15.79 13.45
CA ASN A 15 -3.53 17.23 13.13
C ASN A 15 -4.92 17.87 12.93
N GLU A 16 -5.89 17.55 13.81
CA GLU A 16 -7.29 17.99 13.74
C GLU A 16 -8.08 17.51 12.50
N GLN A 17 -7.50 16.60 11.70
CA GLN A 17 -8.14 15.92 10.59
C GLN A 17 -8.45 14.46 10.94
N GLU A 18 -9.57 13.95 10.45
CA GLU A 18 -9.96 12.54 10.61
C GLU A 18 -9.71 11.79 9.31
N MET A 19 -9.00 10.66 9.40
CA MET A 19 -8.76 9.74 8.29
C MET A 19 -9.44 8.41 8.58
N CYS A 20 -10.15 7.88 7.59
CA CYS A 20 -10.78 6.56 7.67
C CYS A 20 -9.92 5.54 6.92
N PHE A 21 -9.40 4.54 7.65
CA PHE A 21 -8.67 3.42 7.06
C PHE A 21 -9.62 2.25 6.87
N LEU A 22 -9.67 1.71 5.65
CA LEU A 22 -10.40 0.48 5.33
C LEU A 22 -9.41 -0.66 5.13
N ASP A 23 -9.42 -1.63 6.05
CA ASP A 23 -8.64 -2.86 5.92
C ASP A 23 -9.46 -3.92 5.17
N THR A 24 -8.89 -4.46 4.09
CA THR A 24 -9.51 -5.47 3.24
C THR A 24 -8.65 -6.75 3.20
N PRO A 25 -9.26 -7.94 3.21
CA PRO A 25 -8.48 -9.18 3.07
C PRO A 25 -7.74 -9.27 1.72
N GLY A 26 -6.43 -9.56 1.74
CA GLY A 26 -5.58 -9.66 0.55
C GLY A 26 -5.75 -10.94 -0.28
N HIS A 27 -6.42 -11.97 0.25
CA HIS A 27 -6.60 -13.25 -0.47
C HIS A 27 -7.49 -13.09 -1.72
N SER A 28 -7.16 -13.80 -2.80
CA SER A 28 -7.83 -13.69 -4.12
C SER A 28 -9.36 -13.88 -4.07
N VAL A 29 -9.84 -14.74 -3.17
CA VAL A 29 -11.27 -14.99 -2.92
C VAL A 29 -12.04 -13.72 -2.52
N PHE A 30 -11.38 -12.69 -1.99
CA PHE A 30 -11.99 -11.43 -1.55
C PHE A 30 -11.85 -10.28 -2.56
N ARG A 31 -11.54 -10.59 -3.83
CA ARG A 31 -11.43 -9.59 -4.91
C ARG A 31 -12.61 -8.62 -4.96
N SER A 32 -13.84 -9.14 -4.83
CA SER A 32 -15.04 -8.29 -4.84
C SER A 32 -15.12 -7.33 -3.65
N MET A 33 -14.54 -7.68 -2.50
CA MET A 33 -14.49 -6.77 -1.34
C MET A 33 -13.43 -5.68 -1.56
N ARG A 34 -12.26 -6.03 -2.12
CA ARG A 34 -11.23 -5.05 -2.48
C ARG A 34 -11.73 -4.03 -3.51
N ALA A 35 -12.44 -4.48 -4.53
CA ALA A 35 -13.02 -3.59 -5.53
C ALA A 35 -14.04 -2.61 -4.92
N LYS A 36 -14.91 -3.09 -4.02
CA LYS A 36 -15.87 -2.23 -3.31
C LYS A 36 -15.21 -1.27 -2.33
N GLY A 37 -14.19 -1.72 -1.60
CA GLY A 37 -13.40 -0.87 -0.71
C GLY A 37 -12.71 0.24 -1.48
N CYS A 38 -12.03 -0.11 -2.58
CA CYS A 38 -11.35 0.84 -3.44
C CYS A 38 -12.29 1.92 -4.01
N GLN A 39 -13.50 1.54 -4.46
CA GLN A 39 -14.50 2.52 -4.91
C GLN A 39 -15.06 3.42 -3.81
N ALA A 40 -14.93 3.01 -2.55
CA ALA A 40 -15.41 3.77 -1.39
C ALA A 40 -14.31 4.65 -0.77
N THR A 41 -13.06 4.57 -1.25
CA THR A 41 -11.92 5.34 -0.76
C THR A 41 -11.47 6.39 -1.76
N ASP A 42 -10.99 7.53 -1.25
CA ASP A 42 -10.38 8.56 -2.06
C ASP A 42 -8.94 8.21 -2.48
N ILE A 43 -8.24 7.41 -1.68
CA ILE A 43 -6.83 7.02 -1.90
C ILE A 43 -6.64 5.55 -1.53
N ALA A 44 -5.81 4.84 -2.30
CA ALA A 44 -5.39 3.48 -2.00
C ALA A 44 -3.93 3.45 -1.53
N ILE A 45 -3.68 2.84 -0.36
CA ILE A 45 -2.32 2.58 0.14
C ILE A 45 -1.95 1.13 -0.18
N ILE A 46 -0.88 0.94 -0.95
CA ILE A 46 -0.37 -0.39 -1.31
C ILE A 46 0.91 -0.64 -0.54
N ILE A 47 0.87 -1.63 0.36
CA ILE A 47 2.03 -2.02 1.17
C ILE A 47 2.81 -3.10 0.43
N VAL A 48 4.11 -2.87 0.22
CA VAL A 48 5.03 -3.81 -0.43
C VAL A 48 6.20 -4.10 0.49
N SER A 49 6.64 -5.35 0.58
CA SER A 49 7.78 -5.68 1.43
C SER A 49 9.10 -5.37 0.71
N ALA A 50 10.02 -4.67 1.37
CA ALA A 50 11.37 -4.45 0.88
C ALA A 50 12.18 -5.74 0.74
N THR A 51 11.81 -6.82 1.44
CA THR A 51 12.48 -8.13 1.36
C THR A 51 11.83 -9.05 0.34
N ASP A 52 10.50 -9.06 0.29
CA ASP A 52 9.75 -10.04 -0.51
C ASP A 52 9.41 -9.48 -1.90
N GLY A 53 9.51 -8.17 -2.09
CA GLY A 53 9.19 -7.48 -3.34
C GLY A 53 7.71 -7.49 -3.68
N VAL A 54 7.43 -7.21 -4.96
CA VAL A 54 6.08 -7.19 -5.53
C VAL A 54 5.60 -8.62 -5.75
N GLN A 55 4.49 -8.97 -5.10
CA GLN A 55 3.87 -10.29 -5.17
C GLN A 55 2.56 -10.26 -5.97
N GLU A 56 2.01 -11.41 -6.35
CA GLU A 56 0.75 -11.47 -7.14
C GLU A 56 -0.41 -10.70 -6.49
N GLN A 57 -0.50 -10.69 -5.17
CA GLN A 57 -1.52 -9.93 -4.44
C GLN A 57 -1.32 -8.41 -4.55
N THR A 58 -0.06 -7.96 -4.61
CA THR A 58 0.30 -6.56 -4.85
C THR A 58 -0.14 -6.17 -6.26
N ILE A 59 0.22 -6.98 -7.26
CA ILE A 59 -0.13 -6.74 -8.67
C ILE A 59 -1.66 -6.62 -8.84
N GLU A 60 -2.42 -7.53 -8.22
CA GLU A 60 -3.88 -7.48 -8.27
C GLU A 60 -4.44 -6.23 -7.59
N SER A 61 -3.84 -5.79 -6.49
CA SER A 61 -4.27 -4.56 -5.79
C SER A 61 -3.98 -3.30 -6.63
N ILE A 62 -2.81 -3.24 -7.28
CA ILE A 62 -2.43 -2.18 -8.22
C ILE A 62 -3.47 -2.10 -9.34
N ARG A 63 -3.77 -3.26 -9.95
CA ARG A 63 -4.73 -3.35 -11.05
C ARG A 63 -6.12 -2.85 -10.64
N ILE A 64 -6.63 -3.27 -9.48
CA ILE A 64 -7.94 -2.83 -8.99
C ILE A 64 -7.95 -1.31 -8.78
N ALA A 65 -6.91 -0.74 -8.18
CA ALA A 65 -6.83 0.70 -7.95
C ALA A 65 -6.77 1.49 -9.27
N GLN A 66 -5.98 1.04 -10.24
CA GLN A 66 -5.92 1.64 -11.57
C GLN A 66 -7.24 1.52 -12.35
N GLU A 67 -7.89 0.34 -12.33
CA GLU A 67 -9.19 0.11 -12.99
C GLU A 67 -10.30 1.03 -12.44
N ASN A 68 -10.18 1.45 -11.18
CA ASN A 68 -11.13 2.36 -10.53
C ASN A 68 -10.65 3.81 -10.49
N CYS A 69 -9.52 4.13 -11.15
CA CYS A 69 -8.92 5.48 -11.18
C CYS A 69 -8.64 6.06 -9.78
N VAL A 70 -8.35 5.22 -8.79
CA VAL A 70 -8.05 5.64 -7.43
C VAL A 70 -6.56 5.99 -7.34
N PRO A 71 -6.19 7.19 -6.86
CA PRO A 71 -4.80 7.56 -6.58
C PRO A 71 -4.12 6.54 -5.65
N ILE A 72 -2.86 6.21 -5.95
CA ILE A 72 -2.10 5.19 -5.23
C ILE A 72 -0.93 5.84 -4.50
N ILE A 73 -0.79 5.50 -3.22
CA ILE A 73 0.42 5.72 -2.42
C ILE A 73 1.03 4.35 -2.12
N VAL A 74 2.35 4.22 -2.27
CA VAL A 74 3.06 2.98 -1.98
C VAL A 74 3.80 3.11 -0.65
N ALA A 75 3.61 2.14 0.24
CA ALA A 75 4.38 2.02 1.47
C ALA A 75 5.33 0.82 1.36
N ILE A 76 6.63 1.07 1.26
CA ILE A 76 7.66 0.04 1.21
C ILE A 76 8.01 -0.33 2.66
N ASN A 77 7.59 -1.49 3.12
CA ASN A 77 7.69 -1.94 4.50
C ASN A 77 8.89 -2.88 4.74
N LYS A 78 9.31 -3.00 6.00
CA LYS A 78 10.49 -3.75 6.46
C LYS A 78 11.81 -3.14 5.97
N CYS A 79 11.91 -1.80 5.88
CA CYS A 79 13.18 -1.15 5.54
C CYS A 79 14.24 -1.25 6.67
N ASP A 80 13.86 -1.73 7.86
CA ASP A 80 14.75 -1.89 9.02
C ASP A 80 15.64 -3.15 8.99
N VAL A 81 15.44 -4.05 8.03
CA VAL A 81 16.16 -5.34 7.99
C VAL A 81 17.27 -5.34 6.96
N ASP A 82 18.39 -6.01 7.26
CA ASP A 82 19.59 -6.06 6.38
C ASP A 82 19.33 -6.64 4.98
N GLY A 83 18.23 -7.37 4.80
CA GLY A 83 17.81 -7.94 3.51
C GLY A 83 16.86 -7.06 2.70
N ALA A 84 16.65 -5.81 3.08
CA ALA A 84 15.78 -4.89 2.36
C ALA A 84 16.44 -4.42 1.05
N ASP A 85 15.74 -4.59 -0.07
CA ASP A 85 16.14 -4.13 -1.40
C ASP A 85 15.11 -3.14 -1.95
N ILE A 86 15.19 -1.90 -1.47
CA ILE A 86 14.23 -0.85 -1.79
C ILE A 86 14.28 -0.46 -3.27
N ASP A 87 15.47 -0.33 -3.84
CA ASP A 87 15.66 0.03 -5.24
C ASP A 87 15.13 -1.08 -6.16
N GLY A 88 15.36 -2.35 -5.81
CA GLY A 88 14.77 -3.49 -6.50
C GLY A 88 13.23 -3.46 -6.47
N VAL A 89 12.63 -3.14 -5.32
CA VAL A 89 11.17 -2.98 -5.22
C VAL A 89 10.65 -1.82 -6.08
N LYS A 90 11.32 -0.66 -6.08
CA LYS A 90 10.95 0.48 -6.93
C LYS A 90 11.00 0.11 -8.43
N GLY A 91 12.01 -0.66 -8.84
CA GLY A 91 12.10 -1.23 -10.19
C GLY A 91 10.94 -2.17 -10.52
N GLN A 92 10.62 -3.11 -9.63
CA GLN A 92 9.49 -4.03 -9.82
C GLN A 92 8.13 -3.31 -9.89
N LEU A 93 7.94 -2.25 -9.10
CA LEU A 93 6.74 -1.42 -9.17
C LEU A 93 6.59 -0.76 -10.53
N MET A 94 7.70 -0.21 -11.07
CA MET A 94 7.73 0.38 -12.41
C MET A 94 7.34 -0.64 -13.48
N ASP A 95 7.88 -1.86 -13.42
CA ASP A 95 7.53 -2.95 -14.34
C ASP A 95 6.04 -3.34 -14.28
N ASN A 96 5.40 -3.11 -13.14
CA ASN A 96 3.96 -3.34 -12.93
C ASN A 96 3.10 -2.08 -13.12
N GLY A 97 3.65 -1.04 -13.76
CA GLY A 97 2.90 0.16 -14.15
C GLY A 97 2.74 1.20 -13.04
N LEU A 98 3.53 1.12 -11.97
CA LEU A 98 3.64 2.17 -10.94
C LEU A 98 5.04 2.77 -10.96
N THR A 99 5.20 3.92 -11.62
CA THR A 99 6.46 4.65 -11.58
C THR A 99 6.45 5.60 -10.39
N VAL A 100 7.37 5.37 -9.45
CA VAL A 100 7.53 6.21 -8.26
C VAL A 100 8.22 7.54 -8.58
N GLU A 101 8.00 8.56 -7.76
CA GLU A 101 8.57 9.92 -7.98
C GLU A 101 10.09 9.92 -8.12
N ASP A 102 10.80 9.08 -7.35
CA ASP A 102 12.26 8.93 -7.41
C ASP A 102 12.77 8.50 -8.80
N LEU A 103 11.92 7.82 -9.57
CA LEU A 103 12.21 7.35 -10.93
C LEU A 103 11.57 8.25 -11.99
N GLY A 104 11.14 9.46 -11.62
CA GLY A 104 10.50 10.44 -12.51
C GLY A 104 9.01 10.17 -12.78
N GLY A 105 8.37 9.37 -11.94
CA GLY A 105 6.95 9.08 -12.00
C GLY A 105 6.08 10.04 -11.19
N SER A 106 4.85 9.61 -10.89
CA SER A 106 3.85 10.38 -10.13
C SER A 106 3.31 9.64 -8.91
N VAL A 107 3.83 8.45 -8.61
CA VAL A 107 3.41 7.64 -7.47
C VAL A 107 4.29 7.98 -6.28
N ILE A 108 3.67 8.44 -5.21
CA ILE A 108 4.38 8.69 -3.95
C ILE A 108 4.77 7.34 -3.35
N SER A 109 6.04 7.19 -2.98
CA SER A 109 6.53 6.02 -2.24
C SER A 109 7.15 6.44 -0.92
N VAL A 110 6.70 5.81 0.17
CA VAL A 110 7.20 6.06 1.53
C VAL A 110 7.87 4.80 2.06
N GLU A 111 9.08 4.95 2.59
CA GLU A 111 9.84 3.86 3.19
C GLU A 111 9.52 3.75 4.68
N ILE A 112 8.94 2.61 5.09
CA ILE A 112 8.42 2.41 6.44
C ILE A 112 8.99 1.17 7.11
N SER A 113 8.94 1.18 8.44
CA SER A 113 9.06 -0.03 9.25
C SER A 113 7.86 -0.11 10.19
N ALA A 114 6.96 -1.04 9.92
CA ALA A 114 5.84 -1.34 10.81
C ALA A 114 6.29 -1.89 12.18
N LYS A 115 7.56 -2.33 12.30
CA LYS A 115 8.13 -2.86 13.54
C LYS A 115 8.66 -1.76 14.45
N THR A 116 9.40 -0.80 13.89
CA THR A 116 10.00 0.29 14.67
C THR A 116 9.10 1.54 14.70
N GLY A 117 8.12 1.62 13.81
CA GLY A 117 7.27 2.79 13.58
C GLY A 117 7.91 3.83 12.66
N HIS A 118 9.11 3.59 12.13
CA HIS A 118 9.79 4.51 11.21
C HIS A 118 8.95 4.77 9.95
N GLY A 119 8.86 6.04 9.52
CA GLY A 119 8.18 6.47 8.29
C GLY A 119 6.65 6.38 8.31
N LEU A 120 6.04 5.91 9.41
CA LEU A 120 4.58 5.91 9.53
C LEU A 120 4.01 7.33 9.63
N ASP A 121 4.79 8.25 10.19
CA ASP A 121 4.41 9.66 10.26
C ASP A 121 4.34 10.28 8.87
N ASP A 122 5.40 10.09 8.07
CA ASP A 122 5.50 10.57 6.69
C ASP A 122 4.40 9.99 5.77
N LEU A 123 3.89 8.79 6.06
CA LEU A 123 2.77 8.17 5.33
C LEU A 123 1.42 8.84 5.63
N THR A 124 1.31 9.55 6.75
CA THR A 124 0.04 10.11 7.26
C THR A 124 0.06 11.63 7.38
N ASP A 125 1.09 12.29 6.85
CA ASP A 125 1.19 13.74 6.73
C ASP A 125 0.76 14.22 5.33
#